data_AF-A0A382VSZ0-F1
#
_entry.id   AF-A0A382VSZ0-F1
#
_cell.length_a   1.000
_cell.length_b   1.000
_cell.length_c   1.000
_cell.angle_alpha   90.00
_cell.angle_beta   90.00
_cell.angle_gamma   90.00
#
_symmetry.space_group_name_H-M   'P 1'
#
loop_
_entity.id
_entity.type
_entity.pdbx_description
1 polymer ?
#
loop_
_entity_poly.entity_id
_entity_poly.type
_entity_poly.pdbx_seq_one_letter_code
_entity_poly.pdbx_strand_id
1 'polypeptide(L)'
;MSCATEADPRELCLRINESSPVGGLFEGDRSRVHLDSHLPWRISPEPFWITPEQHDFLLRLGPALLAFNRAANLLYHQSLKGIQPEFVHEYLDAGKPERILELSRLNRVKSHQPLVLRPDLIVTADGVRVAELDSIPGGIGFTAQVTALYADLGYDVIGGRDGLVEGFYEA
;
A
#
# COMPACT_ATOMS: atom_id res chain seq x y z
N MET A 1 24.80 -7.58 -14.93
CA MET A 1 24.06 -8.00 -16.14
C MET A 1 22.79 -8.68 -15.66
N SER A 2 21.65 -8.00 -15.70
CA SER A 2 20.37 -8.59 -15.29
C SER A 2 19.94 -9.61 -16.34
N CYS A 3 19.77 -10.86 -15.93
CA CYS A 3 19.45 -12.01 -16.79
C CYS A 3 17.99 -11.98 -17.28
N ALA A 4 17.13 -11.12 -16.70
CA ALA A 4 15.70 -11.13 -16.97
C ALA A 4 15.30 -10.49 -18.30
N THR A 5 16.09 -9.56 -18.84
CA THR A 5 15.69 -8.72 -19.98
C THR A 5 15.71 -9.43 -21.34
N GLU A 6 16.32 -10.63 -21.41
CA GLU A 6 16.40 -11.46 -22.63
C GLU A 6 15.55 -12.75 -22.54
N ALA A 7 14.85 -12.99 -21.43
CA ALA A 7 14.07 -14.21 -21.23
C ALA A 7 12.68 -14.13 -21.88
N ASP A 8 12.14 -15.27 -22.34
CA ASP A 8 10.78 -15.35 -22.86
C ASP A 8 9.76 -14.89 -21.79
N PRO A 9 8.93 -13.86 -22.06
CA PRO A 9 7.91 -13.39 -21.12
C PRO A 9 7.00 -14.51 -20.58
N ARG A 10 6.70 -15.51 -21.41
CA ARG A 10 5.90 -16.67 -20.97
C ARG A 10 6.64 -17.48 -19.92
N GLU A 11 7.93 -17.73 -20.12
CA GLU A 11 8.77 -18.48 -19.17
C GLU A 11 8.91 -17.73 -17.85
N LEU A 12 9.08 -16.41 -17.89
CA LEU A 12 9.10 -15.58 -16.68
C LEU A 12 7.80 -15.70 -15.87
N CYS A 13 6.64 -15.57 -16.53
CA CYS A 13 5.34 -15.72 -15.87
C CYS A 13 5.15 -17.12 -15.27
N LEU A 14 5.57 -18.18 -15.97
CA LEU A 14 5.52 -19.55 -15.46
C LEU A 14 6.42 -19.73 -14.23
N ARG A 15 7.64 -19.19 -14.27
CA ARG A 15 8.57 -19.23 -13.13
C ARG A 15 8.01 -18.50 -11.90
N ILE A 16 7.39 -17.32 -12.08
CA ILE A 16 6.72 -16.59 -10.99
C ILE A 16 5.57 -17.42 -10.44
N ASN A 17 4.76 -18.03 -11.31
CA ASN A 17 3.66 -18.90 -10.91
C ASN A 17 4.14 -20.07 -10.05
N GLU A 18 5.11 -20.84 -10.56
CA GLU A 18 5.67 -22.02 -9.90
C GLU A 18 6.36 -21.68 -8.57
N SER A 19 6.99 -20.50 -8.49
CA SER A 19 7.65 -20.01 -7.27
C SER A 19 6.66 -19.41 -6.26
N SER A 20 5.40 -19.20 -6.64
CA SER A 20 4.38 -18.68 -5.74
C SER A 20 3.83 -19.80 -4.84
N PRO A 21 3.62 -19.53 -3.53
CA PRO A 21 3.04 -20.51 -2.61
C PRO A 21 1.67 -21.00 -3.08
N VAL A 22 1.45 -22.31 -2.93
CA VAL A 22 0.18 -22.97 -3.24
C VAL A 22 -0.76 -22.88 -2.04
N GLY A 23 -1.94 -22.29 -2.25
CA GLY A 23 -2.99 -22.18 -1.24
C GLY A 23 -2.65 -21.26 -0.06
N GLY A 24 -3.61 -21.03 0.83
CA GLY A 24 -3.45 -20.23 2.04
C GLY A 24 -3.31 -18.73 1.74
N LEU A 25 -2.09 -18.26 1.49
CA LEU A 25 -1.79 -16.85 1.35
C LEU A 25 -2.60 -16.22 0.20
N PHE A 26 -2.74 -16.91 -0.94
CA PHE A 26 -3.38 -16.36 -2.13
C PHE A 26 -4.73 -17.03 -2.44
N GLU A 27 -5.72 -16.77 -1.59
CA GLU A 27 -7.11 -17.14 -1.83
C GLU A 27 -7.89 -15.98 -2.44
N GLY A 28 -8.71 -16.26 -3.47
CA GLY A 28 -9.45 -15.23 -4.19
C GLY A 28 -10.30 -15.77 -5.33
N ASP A 29 -10.92 -14.88 -6.09
CA ASP A 29 -11.68 -15.23 -7.30
C ASP A 29 -10.73 -15.82 -8.36
N ARG A 30 -11.07 -17.00 -8.86
CA ARG A 30 -10.29 -17.74 -9.85
C ARG A 30 -11.02 -17.89 -11.19
N SER A 31 -12.17 -17.24 -11.36
CA SER A 31 -13.02 -17.34 -12.57
C SER A 31 -12.33 -16.88 -13.85
N ARG A 32 -11.28 -16.07 -13.75
CA ARG A 32 -10.57 -15.43 -14.88
C ARG A 32 -9.10 -15.82 -15.02
N VAL A 33 -8.64 -16.85 -14.31
CA VAL A 33 -7.25 -17.33 -14.38
C VAL A 33 -7.20 -18.78 -14.82
N HIS A 34 -6.04 -19.20 -15.33
CA HIS A 34 -5.83 -20.59 -15.73
C HIS A 34 -5.95 -21.52 -14.51
N LEU A 35 -6.43 -22.76 -14.71
CA LEU A 35 -6.64 -23.72 -13.62
C LEU A 35 -5.35 -23.98 -12.83
N ASP A 36 -4.22 -24.06 -13.54
CA ASP A 36 -2.89 -24.30 -12.97
C ASP A 36 -2.21 -23.04 -12.37
N SER A 37 -2.90 -21.90 -12.35
CA SER A 37 -2.35 -20.67 -11.76
C SER A 37 -2.27 -20.77 -10.25
N HIS A 38 -1.11 -20.63 -9.62
CA HIS A 38 -1.02 -20.56 -8.16
C HIS A 38 -1.62 -19.26 -7.62
N LEU A 39 -1.66 -18.20 -8.43
CA LEU A 39 -2.17 -16.88 -8.05
C LEU A 39 -3.59 -16.64 -8.59
N PRO A 40 -4.46 -15.92 -7.86
CA PRO A 40 -5.82 -15.56 -8.30
C PRO A 40 -5.85 -14.33 -9.24
N TRP A 41 -4.71 -13.91 -9.79
CA TRP A 41 -4.62 -12.81 -10.75
C TRP A 41 -3.66 -13.13 -11.91
N ARG A 42 -3.65 -12.26 -12.92
CA ARG A 42 -2.75 -12.40 -14.08
C ARG A 42 -1.35 -11.92 -13.70
N ILE A 43 -0.35 -12.71 -14.04
CA ILE A 43 1.06 -12.44 -13.73
C ILE A 43 1.65 -11.56 -14.83
N SER A 44 2.40 -10.54 -14.43
CA SER A 44 3.21 -9.72 -15.32
C SER A 44 4.60 -10.33 -15.47
N PRO A 45 5.22 -10.31 -16.67
CA PRO A 45 6.59 -10.80 -16.85
C PRO A 45 7.65 -9.89 -16.22
N GLU A 46 7.27 -8.64 -15.93
CA GLU A 46 8.13 -7.60 -15.37
C GLU A 46 7.40 -6.78 -14.30
N PRO A 47 8.14 -6.18 -13.34
CA PRO A 47 7.57 -5.23 -12.39
C PRO A 47 7.17 -3.93 -13.08
N PHE A 48 6.44 -3.07 -12.37
CA PHE A 48 6.10 -1.75 -12.86
C PHE A 48 7.32 -0.81 -12.78
N TRP A 49 7.81 -0.38 -13.94
CA TRP A 49 8.95 0.52 -14.05
C TRP A 49 8.57 1.96 -13.65
N ILE A 50 9.44 2.60 -12.89
CA ILE A 50 9.33 4.04 -12.58
C ILE A 50 10.62 4.77 -12.91
N THR A 51 10.53 6.06 -13.24
CA THR A 51 11.70 6.91 -13.49
C THR A 51 12.34 7.38 -12.18
N PRO A 52 13.61 7.82 -12.19
CA PRO A 52 14.24 8.42 -11.01
C PRO A 52 13.46 9.61 -10.44
N GLU A 53 12.86 10.44 -11.31
CA GLU A 53 12.06 11.60 -10.88
C GLU A 53 10.76 11.17 -10.18
N GLN A 54 10.13 10.09 -10.65
CA GLN A 54 8.97 9.49 -9.99
C GLN A 54 9.36 8.90 -8.64
N HIS A 55 10.50 8.21 -8.56
CA HIS A 55 11.03 7.67 -7.31
C HIS A 55 11.28 8.78 -6.27
N ASP A 56 11.98 9.86 -6.65
CA ASP A 56 12.23 11.01 -5.78
C ASP A 56 10.95 11.74 -5.35
N PHE A 57 9.94 11.74 -6.21
CA PHE A 57 8.61 12.23 -5.85
C PHE A 57 7.96 11.34 -4.78
N LEU A 58 7.96 10.01 -4.95
CA LEU A 58 7.38 9.07 -3.99
C LEU A 58 8.05 9.18 -2.61
N LEU A 59 9.38 9.31 -2.57
CA LEU A 59 10.13 9.50 -1.33
C LEU A 59 9.71 10.76 -0.56
N ARG A 60 9.44 11.87 -1.28
CA ARG A 60 8.96 13.12 -0.66
C ARG A 60 7.48 13.07 -0.30
N LEU A 61 6.68 12.28 -1.02
CA LEU A 61 5.24 12.15 -0.78
C LEU A 61 4.94 11.49 0.57
N GLY A 62 5.71 10.47 0.97
CA GLY A 62 5.50 9.76 2.24
C GLY A 62 5.41 10.67 3.48
N PRO A 63 6.46 11.47 3.79
CA PRO A 63 6.42 12.42 4.91
C PRO A 63 5.33 13.49 4.78
N ALA A 64 5.02 13.93 3.56
CA ALA A 64 3.97 14.91 3.31
C ALA A 64 2.58 14.33 3.65
N LEU A 65 2.31 13.08 3.29
CA LEU A 65 1.06 12.38 3.63
C LEU A 65 0.94 12.13 5.13
N LEU A 66 2.04 11.77 5.81
CA LEU A 66 2.04 11.64 7.26
C LEU A 66 1.73 12.98 7.95
N ALA A 67 2.32 14.08 7.48
CA ALA A 67 2.02 15.41 7.99
C ALA A 67 0.55 15.80 7.75
N PHE A 68 0.01 15.48 6.58
CA PHE A 68 -1.40 15.67 6.24
C PHE A 68 -2.32 14.88 7.19
N ASN A 69 -2.04 13.59 7.44
CA ASN A 69 -2.86 12.77 8.34
C ASN A 69 -2.86 13.33 9.78
N ARG A 70 -1.69 13.75 10.27
CA ARG A 70 -1.57 14.42 11.58
C ARG A 70 -2.37 15.72 11.64
N ALA A 71 -2.33 16.53 10.58
CA ALA A 71 -3.09 17.77 10.49
C ALA A 71 -4.60 17.52 10.46
N ALA A 72 -5.06 16.50 9.70
CA ALA A 72 -6.47 16.10 9.65
C ALA A 72 -6.97 15.62 11.03
N ASN A 73 -6.18 14.81 11.74
CA ASN A 73 -6.50 14.39 13.10
C ASN A 73 -6.56 15.57 14.07
N LEU A 74 -5.62 16.51 13.98
CA LEU A 74 -5.65 17.74 14.79
C LEU A 74 -6.91 18.57 14.49
N LEU A 75 -7.27 18.73 13.22
CA LEU A 75 -8.45 19.47 12.77
C LEU A 75 -9.73 18.85 13.37
N TYR A 76 -9.86 17.52 13.34
CA TYR A 76 -10.96 16.79 13.97
C TYR A 76 -11.07 17.07 15.48
N HIS A 77 -9.95 16.98 16.21
CA HIS A 77 -9.98 17.22 17.67
C HIS A 77 -10.20 18.70 18.04
N GLN A 78 -9.80 19.62 17.16
CA GLN A 78 -10.07 21.05 17.36
C GLN A 78 -11.53 21.40 17.07
N SER A 79 -12.17 20.76 16.10
CA SER A 79 -13.59 21.00 15.82
C SER A 79 -14.49 20.50 16.96
N LEU A 80 -14.14 19.38 17.60
CA LEU A 80 -14.80 18.91 18.83
C LEU A 80 -14.73 19.90 20.00
N LYS A 81 -13.73 20.78 20.00
CA LYS A 81 -13.53 21.81 21.03
C LYS A 81 -14.13 23.17 20.67
N GLY A 82 -14.77 23.29 19.50
CA GLY A 82 -15.27 24.56 18.97
C GLY A 82 -14.16 25.52 18.53
N ILE A 83 -12.92 25.05 18.34
CA ILE A 83 -11.80 25.87 17.83
C ILE A 83 -11.84 25.95 16.30
N GLN A 84 -12.30 24.87 15.66
CA GLN A 84 -12.46 24.74 14.21
C GLN A 84 -13.92 24.48 13.87
N PRO A 85 -14.37 24.69 12.61
CA PRO A 85 -15.77 24.51 12.23
C PRO A 85 -16.33 23.13 12.59
N GLU A 86 -17.53 23.11 13.18
CA GLU A 86 -18.17 21.90 13.74
C GLU A 86 -18.43 20.83 12.67
N PHE A 87 -18.76 21.24 11.44
CA PHE A 87 -19.07 20.34 10.32
C PHE A 87 -17.99 19.27 10.08
N VAL A 88 -16.72 19.53 10.45
CA VAL A 88 -15.63 18.57 10.28
C VAL A 88 -15.86 17.31 11.10
N HIS A 89 -16.13 17.44 12.41
CA HIS A 89 -16.37 16.25 13.23
C HIS A 89 -17.75 15.67 12.96
N GLU A 90 -18.77 16.51 12.74
CA GLU A 90 -20.11 16.04 12.40
C GLU A 90 -20.11 15.14 11.16
N TYR A 91 -19.40 15.56 10.10
CA TYR A 91 -19.27 14.76 8.88
C TYR A 91 -18.49 13.46 9.12
N LEU A 92 -17.37 13.54 9.85
CA LEU A 92 -16.52 12.37 10.11
C LEU A 92 -17.15 11.39 11.11
N ASP A 93 -18.06 11.83 11.97
CA ASP A 93 -18.74 11.01 12.96
C ASP A 93 -19.99 10.34 12.39
N ALA A 94 -20.52 10.83 11.26
CA ALA A 94 -21.73 10.32 10.63
C ALA A 94 -21.64 8.80 10.38
N GLY A 95 -22.62 8.06 10.92
CA GLY A 95 -22.73 6.60 10.77
C GLY A 95 -21.82 5.77 11.69
N LYS A 96 -20.93 6.40 12.49
CA LYS A 96 -20.11 5.66 13.46
C LYS A 96 -20.90 5.36 14.74
N PRO A 97 -20.77 4.15 15.31
CA PRO A 97 -21.35 3.85 16.62
C PRO A 97 -20.73 4.73 17.72
N GLU A 98 -21.54 5.15 18.70
CA GLU A 98 -21.12 5.99 19.82
C GLU A 98 -19.85 5.45 20.51
N ARG A 99 -19.80 4.13 20.75
CA ARG A 99 -18.64 3.48 21.37
C ARG A 99 -17.33 3.71 20.61
N ILE A 100 -17.36 3.75 19.27
CA ILE A 100 -16.16 3.99 18.45
C ILE A 100 -15.72 5.45 18.61
N LEU A 101 -16.67 6.38 18.64
CA LEU A 101 -16.40 7.80 18.86
C LEU A 101 -15.75 8.03 20.24
N GLU A 102 -16.34 7.48 21.31
CA GLU A 102 -15.77 7.56 22.66
C GLU A 102 -14.33 7.05 22.71
N LEU A 103 -14.06 5.85 22.17
CA LEU A 103 -12.73 5.24 22.17
C LEU A 103 -11.72 6.08 21.41
N SER A 104 -12.09 6.58 20.22
CA SER A 104 -11.20 7.39 19.37
C SER A 104 -10.79 8.72 20.01
N ARG A 105 -11.62 9.27 20.91
CA ARG A 105 -11.41 10.57 21.58
C ARG A 105 -10.64 10.47 22.90
N LEU A 106 -10.38 9.27 23.39
CA LEU A 106 -9.60 9.07 24.63
C LEU A 106 -8.22 9.72 24.51
N ASN A 107 -7.76 10.37 25.57
CA ASN A 107 -6.46 11.05 25.59
C ASN A 107 -5.29 10.13 25.22
N ARG A 108 -5.37 8.84 25.57
CA ARG A 108 -4.36 7.83 25.26
C ARG A 108 -4.42 7.28 23.82
N VAL A 109 -5.47 7.58 23.06
CA VAL A 109 -5.70 7.02 21.71
C VAL A 109 -5.66 8.13 20.66
N LYS A 110 -6.20 9.31 20.97
CA LYS A 110 -6.45 10.39 20.02
C LYS A 110 -5.24 10.89 19.24
N SER A 111 -4.02 10.67 19.73
CA SER A 111 -2.77 11.06 19.05
C SER A 111 -2.08 9.90 18.35
N HIS A 112 -2.61 8.68 18.45
CA HIS A 112 -2.06 7.54 17.73
C HIS A 112 -2.22 7.76 16.23
N GLN A 113 -1.23 7.30 15.48
CA GLN A 113 -1.22 7.36 14.02
C GLN A 113 -1.05 5.93 13.49
N PRO A 114 -1.55 5.65 12.29
CA PRO A 114 -1.28 4.39 11.61
C PRO A 114 0.21 4.15 11.48
N LEU A 115 0.64 2.91 11.70
CA LEU A 115 2.02 2.48 11.47
C LEU A 115 2.35 2.48 9.98
N VAL A 116 1.37 2.08 9.16
CA VAL A 116 1.50 1.99 7.71
C VAL A 116 0.43 2.85 7.07
N LEU A 117 0.85 3.67 6.11
CA LEU A 117 -0.04 4.43 5.23
C LEU A 117 0.09 3.85 3.82
N ARG A 118 -1.04 3.55 3.19
CA ARG A 118 -1.09 3.14 1.78
C ARG A 118 -1.84 4.18 0.98
N PRO A 119 -1.14 5.11 0.31
CA PRO A 119 -1.78 5.97 -0.67
C PRO A 119 -1.98 5.21 -1.97
N ASP A 120 -3.20 5.28 -2.51
CA ASP A 120 -3.46 4.80 -3.86
C ASP A 120 -3.18 5.92 -4.84
N LEU A 121 -2.31 5.61 -5.80
CA LEU A 121 -1.75 6.59 -6.73
C LEU A 121 -2.19 6.27 -8.16
N ILE A 122 -2.53 7.32 -8.91
CA ILE A 122 -2.81 7.23 -10.34
C ILE A 122 -1.75 8.03 -11.09
N VAL A 123 -1.08 7.39 -12.04
CA VAL A 123 -0.15 8.05 -12.96
C VAL A 123 -0.96 8.68 -14.09
N THR A 124 -0.82 9.99 -14.29
CA THR A 124 -1.44 10.74 -15.38
C THR A 124 -0.39 11.41 -16.26
N ALA A 125 -0.82 12.01 -17.38
CA ALA A 125 0.07 12.76 -18.26
C ALA A 125 0.77 13.94 -17.56
N ASP A 126 0.15 14.50 -16.51
CA ASP A 126 0.66 15.65 -15.75
C ASP A 126 1.33 15.22 -14.43
N GLY A 127 1.61 13.92 -14.26
CA GLY A 127 2.25 13.36 -13.08
C GLY A 127 1.32 12.52 -12.19
N VAL A 128 1.78 12.26 -10.97
CA VAL A 128 1.10 11.34 -10.05
C VAL A 128 0.04 12.08 -9.23
N ARG A 129 -1.15 11.48 -9.09
CA ARG A 129 -2.24 11.98 -8.25
C ARG A 129 -2.59 10.97 -7.16
N VAL A 130 -2.81 11.46 -5.95
CA VAL A 130 -3.35 10.65 -4.84
C VAL A 130 -4.86 10.53 -5.06
N ALA A 131 -5.35 9.30 -5.17
CA ALA A 131 -6.77 9.00 -5.33
C ALA A 131 -7.43 8.67 -3.99
N GLU A 132 -6.74 7.91 -3.15
CA GLU A 132 -7.21 7.48 -1.83
C GLU A 132 -6.04 7.45 -0.84
N LEU A 133 -6.36 7.63 0.45
CA LEU A 133 -5.42 7.46 1.54
C LEU A 133 -5.99 6.43 2.53
N ASP A 134 -5.46 5.21 2.47
CA ASP A 134 -5.85 4.14 3.38
C ASP A 134 -4.91 4.11 4.61
N SER A 135 -5.54 4.19 5.78
CA SER A 135 -4.88 4.17 7.09
C SER A 135 -4.99 2.83 7.83
N ILE A 136 -5.68 1.84 7.26
CA ILE A 136 -5.76 0.47 7.80
C ILE A 136 -5.51 -0.54 6.66
N PRO A 137 -4.33 -0.48 6.01
CA PRO A 137 -4.10 -1.26 4.81
C PRO A 137 -3.85 -2.74 5.13
N GLY A 138 -4.58 -3.62 4.42
CA GLY A 138 -4.26 -5.05 4.32
C GLY A 138 -3.37 -5.38 3.12
N GLY A 139 -2.83 -6.60 3.06
CA GLY A 139 -2.14 -7.12 1.87
C GLY A 139 -0.66 -6.76 1.74
N ILE A 140 -0.03 -6.23 2.78
CA ILE A 140 1.41 -5.92 2.81
C ILE A 140 2.24 -7.20 2.62
N GLY A 141 1.86 -8.30 3.28
CA GLY A 141 2.51 -9.61 3.10
C GLY A 141 2.41 -10.14 1.67
N PHE A 142 1.28 -9.91 0.98
CA PHE A 142 1.14 -10.25 -0.45
C PHE A 142 2.11 -9.44 -1.30
N THR A 143 2.17 -8.14 -1.05
CA THR A 143 3.06 -7.22 -1.78
C THR A 143 4.52 -7.56 -1.53
N ALA A 144 4.90 -7.91 -0.30
CA ALA A 144 6.24 -8.36 0.05
C ALA A 144 6.63 -9.65 -0.69
N GLN A 145 5.73 -10.65 -0.75
CA GLN A 145 5.99 -11.88 -1.49
C GLN A 145 6.16 -11.62 -2.99
N VAL A 146 5.31 -10.79 -3.59
CA VAL A 146 5.43 -10.42 -5.01
C VAL A 146 6.74 -9.66 -5.27
N THR A 147 7.13 -8.77 -4.36
CA THR A 147 8.41 -8.03 -4.41
C THR A 147 9.59 -9.00 -4.40
N ALA A 148 9.59 -9.98 -3.50
CA ALA A 148 10.64 -10.98 -3.41
C ALA A 148 10.77 -11.80 -4.69
N LEU A 149 9.65 -12.20 -5.31
CA LEU A 149 9.64 -12.95 -6.57
C LEU A 149 10.31 -12.18 -7.72
N TYR A 150 10.01 -10.88 -7.88
CA TYR A 150 10.67 -10.07 -8.91
C TYR A 150 12.14 -9.78 -8.59
N ALA A 151 12.49 -9.59 -7.31
CA ALA A 151 13.89 -9.44 -6.90
C ALA A 151 14.69 -10.72 -7.19
N ASP A 152 14.13 -11.90 -6.93
CA ASP A 152 14.74 -13.20 -7.19
C ASP A 152 14.91 -13.47 -8.70
N LEU A 153 14.12 -12.81 -9.56
CA LEU A 153 14.33 -12.79 -11.01
C LEU A 153 15.46 -11.86 -11.46
N GLY A 154 16.04 -11.07 -10.55
CA GLY A 154 17.15 -10.15 -10.82
C GLY A 154 16.71 -8.75 -11.25
N TYR A 155 15.47 -8.35 -10.96
CA TYR A 155 15.05 -6.95 -11.06
C TYR A 155 15.53 -6.14 -9.86
N ASP A 156 15.89 -4.89 -10.10
CA ASP A 156 16.18 -3.92 -9.05
C ASP A 156 14.84 -3.34 -8.56
N VAL A 157 14.34 -3.86 -7.44
CA VAL A 157 13.06 -3.46 -6.86
C VAL A 157 13.29 -2.46 -5.74
N ILE A 158 12.44 -1.44 -5.66
CA ILE A 158 12.52 -0.38 -4.65
C ILE A 158 12.37 -0.99 -3.25
N GLY A 159 13.30 -0.64 -2.36
CA GLY A 159 13.39 -1.23 -1.02
C GLY A 159 14.06 -2.60 -0.99
N GLY A 160 14.46 -3.15 -2.14
CA GLY A 160 15.06 -4.46 -2.25
C GLY A 160 14.06 -5.61 -2.02
N ARG A 161 14.62 -6.81 -1.86
CA ARG A 161 13.85 -8.06 -1.73
C ARG A 161 12.96 -8.08 -0.48
N ASP A 162 13.50 -7.63 0.65
CA ASP A 162 12.91 -7.81 1.98
C ASP A 162 12.51 -6.48 2.66
N GLY A 163 12.68 -5.33 1.99
CA GLY A 163 12.53 -4.01 2.62
C GLY A 163 11.13 -3.71 3.18
N LEU A 164 10.07 -4.27 2.59
CA LEU A 164 8.71 -4.15 3.16
C LEU A 164 8.58 -4.89 4.51
N VAL A 165 9.25 -6.04 4.65
CA VAL A 165 9.20 -6.87 5.86
C VAL A 165 10.10 -6.24 6.93
N GLU A 166 11.33 -5.89 6.58
CA GLU A 166 12.27 -5.20 7.47
C GLU A 166 11.69 -3.88 7.97
N GLY A 167 11.16 -3.05 7.07
CA GLY A 167 10.54 -1.79 7.43
C GLY A 167 9.33 -1.95 8.35
N PHE A 168 8.60 -3.05 8.27
CA PHE A 168 7.51 -3.34 9.21
C PHE A 168 8.03 -3.78 10.59
N TYR A 169 9.12 -4.56 10.64
CA TYR A 169 9.73 -4.98 11.91
C TYR A 169 10.41 -3.82 12.67
N GLU A 170 10.91 -2.83 11.95
CA GLU A 170 11.63 -1.69 12.53
C GLU A 170 10.72 -0.53 12.99
N ALA A 171 9.44 -0.54 12.58
CA ALA A 171 8.49 0.56 12.78
C ALA A 171 7.86 0.63 14.18
#